data_AF-A0A1V5L4X1-F1
#
_entry.id   AF-A0A1V5L4X1-F1
#
_cell.length_a   1.000
_cell.length_b   1.000
_cell.length_c   1.000
_cell.angle_alpha   90.00
_cell.angle_beta   90.00
_cell.angle_gamma   90.00
#
_symmetry.space_group_name_H-M   'P 1'
#
loop_
_entity.id
_entity.type
_entity.pdbx_description
1 polymer ?
#
loop_
_entity_poly.entity_id
_entity_poly.type
_entity_poly.pdbx_seq_one_letter_code
_entity_poly.pdbx_strand_id
1 'polypeptide(L)'
;MARGLIGAPEEIIEPSRIGMMLTLPWTWAIAYRRFNQGVLIRSGLSLAVGTGTMVRLSTELAVLGTAWIVGTIPGAAVAAATLCLGVVAEAFYAKFRVGPVRKELPIPPPGTPPLTQRGLLSFYIPLSLTSVLLFAANPLVSAAVSRMPEAISSLAVWPVVNSVSFIVRSFGVGFSEVVIAVIERPGAVRQLRRFGIVISAVSFAVFAVLAMPPLATPIYGTVVGLKPELVSLLAKYLWLLAPLPLLAVAQSYCQGAILHGRRTRSVTEAVFVFLFATSAMLVAGVLWGGVVGLPVGMAALVLGETLRTGWLWLRSRAIRKELWSSSQPAALGSDASYPVL
;
A
#
# COMPACT_ATOMS: atom_id res chain seq x y z
N MET A 1 -7.15 17.97 -20.88
CA MET A 1 -6.13 17.92 -19.81
C MET A 1 -4.92 17.06 -20.18
N ALA A 2 -5.07 15.78 -20.55
CA ALA A 2 -3.93 14.89 -20.85
C ALA A 2 -2.96 15.45 -21.92
N ARG A 3 -3.49 15.94 -23.05
CA ARG A 3 -2.67 16.58 -24.11
C ARG A 3 -2.00 17.88 -23.66
N GLY A 4 -2.74 18.79 -23.02
CA GLY A 4 -2.27 20.15 -22.73
C GLY A 4 -1.49 20.35 -21.42
N LEU A 5 -1.82 19.63 -20.35
CA LEU A 5 -1.20 19.82 -19.02
C LEU A 5 -0.07 18.82 -18.74
N ILE A 6 -0.23 17.58 -19.20
CA ILE A 6 0.68 16.48 -18.88
C ILE A 6 1.65 16.21 -20.04
N GLY A 7 1.29 16.59 -21.28
CA GLY A 7 2.09 16.31 -22.47
C GLY A 7 2.14 14.80 -22.77
N ALA A 8 1.04 14.09 -22.49
CA ALA A 8 0.96 12.65 -22.69
C ALA A 8 1.09 12.29 -24.18
N PRO A 9 1.90 11.26 -24.55
CA PRO A 9 1.98 10.76 -25.93
C PRO A 9 0.61 10.35 -26.47
N GLU A 10 0.39 10.53 -27.77
CA GLU A 10 -0.93 10.32 -28.38
C GLU A 10 -1.35 8.84 -28.35
N GLU A 11 -0.37 7.93 -28.39
CA GLU A 11 -0.59 6.48 -28.41
C GLU A 11 -1.25 5.94 -27.13
N ILE A 12 -1.15 6.66 -26.02
CA ILE A 12 -1.69 6.20 -24.72
C ILE A 12 -3.04 6.83 -24.36
N ILE A 13 -3.51 7.83 -25.11
CA ILE A 13 -4.69 8.62 -24.71
C ILE A 13 -5.97 7.80 -24.81
N GLU A 14 -6.23 7.19 -25.96
CA GLU A 14 -7.49 6.50 -26.21
C GLU A 14 -7.64 5.20 -25.39
N PRO A 15 -6.61 4.34 -25.26
CA PRO A 15 -6.66 3.20 -24.35
C PRO A 15 -6.93 3.62 -22.89
N SER A 16 -6.32 4.73 -22.45
CA SER A 16 -6.52 5.27 -21.10
C SER A 16 -7.94 5.79 -20.88
N ARG A 17 -8.56 6.40 -21.90
CA ARG A 17 -9.94 6.90 -21.84
C ARG A 17 -10.92 5.76 -21.56
N ILE A 18 -10.81 4.66 -22.32
CA ILE A 18 -11.67 3.49 -22.14
C ILE A 18 -11.48 2.90 -20.74
N GLY A 19 -10.23 2.74 -20.32
CA GLY A 19 -9.90 2.28 -18.97
C GLY A 19 -10.55 3.15 -17.88
N MET A 20 -10.43 4.49 -17.99
CA MET A 20 -11.05 5.42 -17.05
C MET A 20 -12.58 5.30 -17.00
N MET A 21 -13.24 5.20 -18.15
CA MET A 21 -14.70 5.06 -18.22
C MET A 21 -15.18 3.78 -17.52
N LEU A 22 -14.50 2.65 -17.75
CA LEU A 22 -14.82 1.38 -17.11
C LEU A 22 -14.63 1.39 -15.60
N THR A 23 -13.71 2.22 -15.10
CA THR A 23 -13.44 2.35 -13.66
C THR A 23 -14.36 3.30 -12.90
N LEU A 24 -15.32 3.97 -13.56
CA LEU A 24 -16.24 4.90 -12.87
C LEU A 24 -16.99 4.27 -11.68
N PRO A 25 -17.55 3.03 -11.78
CA PRO A 25 -18.24 2.40 -10.65
C PRO A 25 -17.30 1.99 -9.51
N TRP A 26 -15.99 1.89 -9.78
CA TRP A 26 -15.00 1.39 -8.83
C TRP A 26 -14.94 2.25 -7.56
N THR A 27 -14.95 3.57 -7.70
CA THR A 27 -14.84 4.50 -6.56
C THR A 27 -15.98 4.29 -5.55
N TRP A 28 -17.21 4.20 -6.05
CA TRP A 28 -18.38 3.91 -5.22
C TRP A 28 -18.29 2.52 -4.59
N ALA A 29 -17.93 1.51 -5.40
CA ALA A 29 -17.83 0.13 -4.92
C ALA A 29 -16.80 -0.03 -3.80
N ILE A 30 -15.64 0.66 -3.87
CA ILE A 30 -14.66 0.67 -2.78
C ILE A 30 -15.30 1.24 -1.51
N ALA A 31 -15.90 2.43 -1.58
CA ALA A 31 -16.45 3.10 -0.41
C ALA A 31 -17.54 2.25 0.24
N TYR A 32 -18.46 1.72 -0.57
CA TYR A 32 -19.56 0.88 -0.13
C TYR A 32 -19.06 -0.44 0.48
N ARG A 33 -18.09 -1.10 -0.16
CA ARG A 33 -17.44 -2.31 0.36
C ARG A 33 -16.74 -2.05 1.69
N ARG A 34 -15.88 -1.03 1.77
CA ARG A 34 -15.08 -0.72 2.96
C ARG A 34 -15.95 -0.38 4.16
N PHE A 35 -17.05 0.35 3.95
CA PHE A 35 -18.04 0.62 4.99
C PHE A 35 -18.65 -0.68 5.54
N ASN A 36 -19.12 -1.55 4.65
CA ASN A 36 -19.73 -2.83 5.04
C ASN A 36 -18.71 -3.77 5.73
N GLN A 37 -17.47 -3.82 5.25
CA GLN A 37 -16.39 -4.55 5.92
C GLN A 37 -16.14 -4.03 7.35
N GLY A 38 -16.16 -2.72 7.55
CA GLY A 38 -16.03 -2.12 8.89
C GLY A 38 -17.16 -2.55 9.83
N VAL A 39 -18.39 -2.63 9.34
CA VAL A 39 -19.54 -3.16 10.11
C VAL A 39 -19.33 -4.63 10.49
N LEU A 40 -18.93 -5.48 9.53
CA LEU A 40 -18.67 -6.90 9.79
C LEU A 40 -17.56 -7.11 10.82
N ILE A 41 -16.46 -6.34 10.72
CA ILE A 41 -15.34 -6.41 11.66
C ILE A 41 -15.80 -6.02 13.07
N ARG A 42 -16.56 -4.92 13.19
CA ARG A 42 -17.08 -4.46 14.49
C ARG A 42 -17.99 -5.50 15.15
N SER A 43 -18.71 -6.29 14.34
CA SER A 43 -19.58 -7.37 14.81
C SER A 43 -18.89 -8.73 14.94
N GLY A 44 -17.54 -8.79 14.91
CA GLY A 44 -16.78 -10.03 15.10
C GLY A 44 -16.74 -10.97 13.88
N LEU A 45 -17.30 -10.56 12.73
CA LEU A 45 -17.37 -11.36 11.50
C LEU A 45 -16.22 -11.06 10.54
N SER A 46 -14.99 -10.99 11.05
CA SER A 46 -13.79 -10.69 10.25
C SER A 46 -13.54 -11.71 9.13
N LEU A 47 -13.88 -12.99 9.35
CA LEU A 47 -13.76 -14.04 8.33
C LEU A 47 -14.62 -13.75 7.09
N ALA A 48 -15.78 -13.11 7.24
CA ALA A 48 -16.61 -12.73 6.09
C ALA A 48 -15.91 -11.72 5.18
N VAL A 49 -15.01 -10.88 5.71
CA VAL A 49 -14.16 -9.99 4.90
C VAL A 49 -13.19 -10.79 4.03
N GLY A 50 -12.61 -11.86 4.58
CA GLY A 50 -11.77 -12.80 3.85
C GLY A 50 -12.53 -13.54 2.75
N THR A 51 -13.74 -14.04 3.04
CA THR A 51 -14.61 -14.65 2.02
C THR A 51 -14.96 -13.68 0.90
N GLY A 52 -15.23 -12.40 1.22
CA GLY A 52 -15.43 -11.37 0.20
C GLY A 52 -14.22 -11.19 -0.71
N THR A 53 -13.01 -11.26 -0.16
CA THR A 53 -11.78 -11.23 -0.96
C THR A 53 -11.70 -12.43 -1.90
N MET A 54 -12.13 -13.63 -1.48
CA MET A 54 -12.20 -14.79 -2.37
C MET A 54 -13.22 -14.59 -3.49
N VAL A 55 -14.40 -14.04 -3.21
CA VAL A 55 -15.39 -13.67 -4.25
C VAL A 55 -14.78 -12.70 -5.28
N ARG A 56 -14.01 -11.71 -4.82
CA ARG A 56 -13.30 -10.78 -5.71
C ARG A 56 -12.32 -11.52 -6.60
N LEU A 57 -11.42 -12.31 -6.03
CA LEU A 57 -10.38 -13.03 -6.77
C LEU A 57 -10.99 -14.01 -7.79
N SER A 58 -12.05 -14.72 -7.41
CA SER A 58 -12.78 -15.60 -8.34
C SER A 58 -13.41 -14.83 -9.50
N THR A 59 -13.97 -13.65 -9.22
CA THR A 59 -14.53 -12.77 -10.26
C THR A 59 -13.44 -12.24 -11.18
N GLU A 60 -12.31 -11.80 -10.62
CA GLU A 60 -11.15 -11.33 -11.39
C GLU A 60 -10.64 -12.44 -12.33
N LEU A 61 -10.49 -13.67 -11.83
CA LEU A 61 -10.09 -14.83 -12.64
C LEU A 61 -11.11 -15.17 -13.74
N ALA A 62 -12.41 -15.10 -13.45
CA ALA A 62 -13.46 -15.35 -14.43
C ALA A 62 -13.46 -14.30 -15.56
N VAL A 63 -13.29 -13.01 -15.22
CA VAL A 63 -13.21 -11.94 -16.22
C VAL A 63 -11.95 -12.06 -17.06
N LEU A 64 -10.80 -12.34 -16.44
CA LEU A 64 -9.55 -12.57 -17.18
C LEU A 64 -9.63 -13.80 -18.09
N GLY A 65 -10.19 -14.91 -17.59
CA GLY A 65 -10.36 -16.14 -18.36
C GLY A 65 -11.29 -15.96 -19.57
N THR A 66 -12.41 -15.26 -19.39
CA THR A 66 -13.34 -14.95 -20.49
C THR A 66 -12.71 -14.01 -21.52
N ALA A 67 -12.03 -12.96 -21.07
CA ALA A 67 -11.32 -12.04 -21.97
C ALA A 67 -10.20 -12.73 -22.75
N TRP A 68 -9.48 -13.67 -22.13
CA TRP A 68 -8.45 -14.47 -22.78
C TRP A 68 -9.03 -15.35 -23.90
N ILE A 69 -10.18 -15.99 -23.67
CA ILE A 69 -10.89 -16.79 -24.69
C ILE A 69 -11.36 -15.91 -25.85
N VAL A 70 -11.86 -14.70 -25.56
CA VAL A 70 -12.37 -13.77 -26.59
C VAL A 70 -11.23 -13.19 -27.44
N GLY A 71 -10.08 -12.87 -26.83
CA GLY A 71 -8.84 -12.49 -27.52
C GLY A 71 -8.86 -11.17 -28.30
N THR A 72 -10.01 -10.52 -28.49
CA THR A 72 -10.17 -9.31 -29.34
C THR A 72 -10.24 -8.01 -28.54
N ILE A 73 -10.38 -8.08 -27.22
CA ILE A 73 -10.59 -6.90 -26.37
C ILE A 73 -9.22 -6.27 -26.03
N PRO A 74 -9.06 -4.93 -26.15
CA PRO A 74 -7.84 -4.26 -25.73
C PRO A 74 -7.47 -4.55 -24.28
N GLY A 75 -6.20 -4.87 -24.02
CA GLY A 75 -5.73 -5.27 -22.68
C GLY A 75 -6.03 -4.25 -21.58
N ALA A 76 -5.98 -2.94 -21.88
CA ALA A 76 -6.35 -1.89 -20.94
C ALA A 76 -7.82 -1.96 -20.50
N ALA A 77 -8.73 -2.29 -21.43
CA ALA A 77 -10.15 -2.46 -21.13
C ALA A 77 -10.39 -3.72 -20.30
N VAL A 78 -9.71 -4.83 -20.63
CA VAL A 78 -9.76 -6.07 -19.85
C VAL A 78 -9.30 -5.82 -18.42
N ALA A 79 -8.14 -5.19 -18.22
CA ALA A 79 -7.61 -4.90 -16.89
C ALA A 79 -8.56 -4.00 -16.08
N ALA A 80 -9.10 -2.94 -16.69
CA ALA A 80 -10.05 -2.03 -16.05
C ALA A 80 -11.36 -2.74 -15.65
N ALA A 81 -11.91 -3.57 -16.55
CA ALA A 81 -13.12 -4.34 -16.29
C ALA A 81 -12.92 -5.38 -15.18
N THR A 82 -11.82 -6.14 -15.22
CA THR A 82 -11.44 -7.11 -14.20
C THR A 82 -11.40 -6.48 -12.80
N LEU A 83 -10.67 -5.37 -12.65
CA LEU A 83 -10.54 -4.67 -11.38
C LEU A 83 -11.89 -4.11 -10.89
N CYS A 84 -12.66 -3.50 -11.78
CA CYS A 84 -13.94 -2.90 -11.41
C CYS A 84 -14.97 -3.97 -11.02
N LEU A 85 -15.16 -5.00 -11.85
CA LEU A 85 -16.15 -6.06 -11.61
C LEU A 85 -15.81 -6.87 -10.36
N GLY A 86 -14.53 -7.17 -10.11
CA GLY A 86 -14.12 -7.87 -8.90
C GLY A 86 -14.49 -7.10 -7.63
N VAL A 87 -14.22 -5.80 -7.58
CA VAL A 87 -14.54 -4.96 -6.41
C VAL A 87 -16.05 -4.75 -6.27
N VAL A 88 -16.78 -4.60 -7.38
CA VAL A 88 -18.25 -4.50 -7.36
C VAL A 88 -18.87 -5.78 -6.81
N ALA A 89 -18.43 -6.96 -7.27
CA ALA A 89 -18.91 -8.26 -6.78
C ALA A 89 -18.68 -8.41 -5.27
N GLU A 90 -17.49 -8.03 -4.78
CA GLU A 90 -17.18 -8.04 -3.35
C GLU A 90 -18.04 -7.04 -2.56
N ALA A 91 -18.32 -5.86 -3.12
CA ALA A 91 -19.17 -4.86 -2.50
C ALA A 91 -20.61 -5.37 -2.30
N PHE A 92 -21.16 -6.07 -3.31
CA PHE A 92 -22.47 -6.71 -3.21
C PHE A 92 -22.47 -7.85 -2.21
N TYR A 93 -21.46 -8.72 -2.24
CA TYR A 93 -21.30 -9.77 -1.23
C TYR A 93 -21.29 -9.19 0.20
N ALA A 94 -20.48 -8.16 0.44
CA ALA A 94 -20.39 -7.52 1.75
C ALA A 94 -21.75 -6.92 2.19
N LYS A 95 -22.50 -6.31 1.27
CA LYS A 95 -23.87 -5.83 1.53
C LYS A 95 -24.78 -6.95 2.01
N PHE A 96 -24.80 -8.08 1.32
CA PHE A 96 -25.66 -9.21 1.68
C PHE A 96 -25.29 -9.78 3.04
N ARG A 97 -23.99 -9.84 3.37
CA ARG A 97 -23.53 -10.32 4.68
C ARG A 97 -23.80 -9.35 5.83
N VAL A 98 -23.81 -8.04 5.57
CA VAL A 98 -24.14 -7.02 6.59
C VAL A 98 -25.62 -6.97 6.93
N GLY A 99 -26.50 -7.30 5.97
CA GLY A 99 -27.96 -7.20 6.14
C GLY A 99 -28.52 -7.77 7.46
N PRO A 100 -28.19 -9.02 7.84
CA PRO A 100 -28.64 -9.62 9.10
C PRO A 100 -28.07 -8.90 10.33
N VAL A 101 -26.78 -8.59 10.29
CA VAL A 101 -25.97 -8.09 11.41
C VAL A 101 -26.30 -6.63 11.75
N ARG A 102 -26.79 -5.87 10.77
CA ARG A 102 -27.13 -4.45 10.95
C ARG A 102 -28.18 -4.24 12.06
N LYS A 103 -29.05 -5.23 12.29
CA LYS A 103 -30.10 -5.18 13.32
C LYS A 103 -29.55 -5.39 14.73
N GLU A 104 -28.37 -6.00 14.84
CA GLU A 104 -27.72 -6.35 16.10
C GLU A 104 -26.64 -5.32 16.50
N LEU A 105 -26.54 -4.21 15.78
CA LEU A 105 -25.56 -3.17 16.07
C LEU A 105 -25.83 -2.56 17.47
N PRO A 106 -24.79 -2.37 18.31
CA PRO A 106 -24.96 -1.83 19.64
C PRO A 106 -25.66 -0.48 19.62
N ILE A 107 -26.69 -0.35 20.45
CA ILE A 107 -27.37 0.94 20.68
C ILE A 107 -26.35 1.85 21.38
N PRO A 108 -26.10 3.08 20.86
CA PRO A 108 -25.20 4.01 21.51
C PRO A 108 -25.70 4.36 22.92
N PRO A 109 -24.80 4.55 23.91
CA PRO A 109 -25.19 4.93 25.27
C PRO A 109 -26.06 6.20 25.30
N PRO A 110 -26.98 6.32 26.28
CA PRO A 110 -27.74 7.54 26.48
C PRO A 110 -26.81 8.75 26.64
N GLY A 111 -27.11 9.85 25.96
CA GLY A 111 -26.29 11.07 26.00
C GLY A 111 -25.10 11.09 25.02
N THR A 112 -24.91 10.05 24.20
CA THR A 112 -23.95 10.12 23.09
C THR A 112 -24.42 11.19 22.10
N PRO A 113 -23.64 12.26 21.85
CA PRO A 113 -24.05 13.30 20.92
C PRO A 113 -24.24 12.69 19.53
N PRO A 114 -25.29 13.08 18.78
CA PRO A 114 -25.53 12.57 17.45
C PRO A 114 -24.34 12.91 16.56
N LEU A 115 -24.00 11.98 15.66
CA LEU A 115 -22.88 12.14 14.74
C LEU A 115 -23.24 13.22 13.73
N THR A 116 -22.73 14.43 13.94
CA THR A 116 -22.99 15.56 13.04
C THR A 116 -22.12 15.45 11.79
N GLN A 117 -22.63 15.91 10.65
CA GLN A 117 -21.83 15.99 9.42
C GLN A 117 -20.55 16.81 9.63
N ARG A 118 -20.64 17.91 10.39
CA ARG A 118 -19.47 18.74 10.74
C ARG A 118 -18.44 17.96 11.56
N GLY A 119 -18.89 17.20 12.57
CA GLY A 119 -18.02 16.33 13.36
C GLY A 119 -17.33 15.28 12.49
N LEU A 120 -18.09 14.59 11.64
CA LEU A 120 -17.54 13.60 10.70
C LEU A 120 -16.50 14.20 9.75
N LEU A 121 -16.80 15.34 9.12
CA LEU A 121 -15.91 15.98 8.16
C LEU A 121 -14.65 16.54 8.83
N SER A 122 -14.77 17.13 10.02
CA SER A 122 -13.62 17.65 10.77
C SER A 122 -12.61 16.55 11.15
N PHE A 123 -13.09 15.32 11.36
CA PHE A 123 -12.25 14.15 11.59
C PHE A 123 -11.73 13.51 10.30
N TYR A 124 -12.59 13.36 9.29
CA TYR A 124 -12.28 12.61 8.07
C TYR A 124 -11.36 13.37 7.11
N ILE A 125 -11.55 14.69 6.95
CA ILE A 125 -10.78 15.50 5.98
C ILE A 125 -9.26 15.46 6.28
N PRO A 126 -8.78 15.69 7.51
CA PRO A 126 -7.34 15.63 7.79
C PRO A 126 -6.75 14.23 7.56
N LEU A 127 -7.53 13.19 7.87
CA LEU A 127 -7.10 11.80 7.70
C LEU A 127 -7.02 11.43 6.22
N SER A 128 -8.04 11.78 5.42
CA SER A 128 -8.06 11.50 3.99
C SER A 128 -7.01 12.30 3.24
N LEU A 129 -6.71 13.53 3.66
CA LEU A 129 -5.64 14.34 3.08
C LEU A 129 -4.27 13.64 3.19
N THR A 130 -4.03 12.89 4.26
CA THR A 130 -2.81 12.09 4.40
C THR A 130 -2.72 11.00 3.32
N SER A 131 -3.82 10.32 3.01
CA SER A 131 -3.88 9.35 1.91
C SER A 131 -3.73 10.02 0.55
N VAL A 132 -4.38 11.17 0.33
CA VAL A 132 -4.25 11.96 -0.91
C VAL A 132 -2.81 12.38 -1.15
N LEU A 133 -2.11 12.85 -0.11
CA LEU A 133 -0.70 13.20 -0.16
C LEU A 133 0.15 11.99 -0.57
N LEU A 134 -0.09 10.81 0.00
CA LEU A 134 0.63 9.59 -0.41
C LEU A 134 0.36 9.21 -1.88
N PHE A 135 -0.88 9.38 -2.36
CA PHE A 135 -1.21 9.10 -3.76
C PHE A 135 -0.61 10.12 -4.73
N ALA A 136 -0.36 11.35 -4.30
CA ALA A 136 0.24 12.40 -5.13
C ALA A 136 1.67 12.06 -5.60
N ALA A 137 2.37 11.14 -4.93
CA ALA A 137 3.71 10.72 -5.32
C ALA A 137 3.76 10.05 -6.70
N ASN A 138 2.75 9.25 -7.07
CA ASN A 138 2.74 8.56 -8.36
C ASN A 138 2.63 9.52 -9.57
N PRO A 139 1.69 10.49 -9.58
CA PRO A 139 1.64 11.53 -10.60
C PRO A 139 2.94 12.33 -10.69
N LEU A 140 3.59 12.65 -9.56
CA LEU A 140 4.87 13.36 -9.55
C LEU A 140 5.97 12.54 -10.26
N VAL A 141 6.08 11.25 -9.95
CA VAL A 141 7.06 10.38 -10.62
C VAL A 141 6.75 10.28 -12.11
N SER A 142 5.49 10.01 -12.49
CA SER A 142 5.10 9.89 -13.90
C SER A 142 5.41 11.17 -14.69
N ALA A 143 5.08 12.34 -14.13
CA ALA A 143 5.38 13.63 -14.73
C ALA A 143 6.89 13.90 -14.86
N ALA A 144 7.69 13.51 -13.87
CA ALA A 144 9.14 13.70 -13.94
C ALA A 144 9.78 12.74 -14.96
N VAL A 145 9.42 11.45 -14.91
CA VAL A 145 9.93 10.41 -15.81
C VAL A 145 9.56 10.71 -17.26
N SER A 146 8.38 11.28 -17.53
CA SER A 146 7.97 11.67 -18.89
C SER A 146 8.84 12.79 -19.50
N ARG A 147 9.64 13.49 -18.69
CA ARG A 147 10.56 14.55 -19.10
C ARG A 147 12.03 14.10 -19.14
N MET A 148 12.31 12.82 -18.89
CA MET A 148 13.65 12.25 -18.89
C MET A 148 13.88 11.34 -20.12
N PRO A 149 15.14 11.03 -20.47
CA PRO A 149 15.47 10.03 -21.48
C PRO A 149 14.76 8.69 -21.30
N GLU A 150 14.44 8.04 -22.42
CA GLU A 150 13.71 6.76 -22.49
C GLU A 150 12.38 6.77 -21.69
N ALA A 151 11.65 7.87 -21.76
CA ALA A 151 10.36 8.06 -21.08
C ALA A 151 9.37 6.92 -21.36
N ILE A 152 9.22 6.48 -22.61
CA ILE A 152 8.27 5.43 -23.00
C ILE A 152 8.64 4.11 -22.33
N SER A 153 9.89 3.66 -22.46
CA SER A 153 10.39 2.43 -21.83
C SER A 153 10.26 2.48 -20.30
N SER A 154 10.62 3.62 -19.71
CA SER A 154 10.55 3.84 -18.26
C SER A 154 9.10 3.79 -17.75
N LEU A 155 8.17 4.46 -18.42
CA LEU A 155 6.74 4.46 -18.06
C LEU A 155 6.08 3.11 -18.32
N ALA A 156 6.52 2.36 -19.33
CA ALA A 156 6.04 1.00 -19.59
C ALA A 156 6.43 0.02 -18.48
N VAL A 157 7.64 0.18 -17.89
CA VAL A 157 8.14 -0.67 -16.81
C VAL A 157 7.64 -0.24 -15.42
N TRP A 158 7.29 1.04 -15.24
CA TRP A 158 6.88 1.62 -13.95
C TRP A 158 5.74 0.87 -13.21
N PRO A 159 4.67 0.36 -13.86
CA PRO A 159 3.64 -0.44 -13.19
C PRO A 159 4.17 -1.75 -12.60
N VAL A 160 5.16 -2.37 -13.25
CA VAL A 160 5.81 -3.60 -12.77
C VAL A 160 6.64 -3.30 -11.53
N VAL A 161 7.39 -2.19 -11.54
CA VAL A 161 8.14 -1.68 -10.38
C VAL A 161 7.22 -1.42 -9.19
N ASN A 162 6.08 -0.77 -9.42
CA ASN A 162 5.08 -0.54 -8.37
C ASN A 162 4.50 -1.86 -7.84
N SER A 163 4.22 -2.82 -8.71
CA SER A 163 3.73 -4.15 -8.30
C SER A 163 4.74 -4.89 -7.42
N VAL A 164 6.01 -4.94 -7.83
CA VAL A 164 7.09 -5.56 -7.05
C VAL A 164 7.25 -4.84 -5.71
N SER A 165 7.32 -3.50 -5.73
CA SER A 165 7.39 -2.66 -4.53
C SER A 165 6.22 -2.95 -3.58
N PHE A 166 5.00 -3.05 -4.09
CA PHE A 166 3.82 -3.32 -3.29
C PHE A 166 3.86 -4.72 -2.65
N ILE A 167 4.21 -5.75 -3.41
CA ILE A 167 4.32 -7.14 -2.93
C ILE A 167 5.33 -7.25 -1.79
N VAL A 168 6.50 -6.63 -1.92
CA VAL A 168 7.55 -6.78 -0.90
C VAL A 168 7.23 -5.94 0.34
N ARG A 169 6.49 -4.83 0.19
CA ARG A 169 6.07 -3.97 1.30
C ARG A 169 4.83 -4.47 2.03
N SER A 170 3.95 -5.26 1.40
CA SER A 170 2.68 -5.69 2.00
C SER A 170 2.86 -6.54 3.27
N PHE A 171 3.93 -7.33 3.33
CA PHE A 171 4.33 -8.06 4.55
C PHE A 171 4.59 -7.12 5.74
N GLY A 172 5.24 -5.98 5.46
CA GLY A 172 5.47 -4.94 6.45
C GLY A 172 4.16 -4.30 6.91
N VAL A 173 3.23 -3.99 6.00
CA VAL A 173 1.95 -3.34 6.35
C VAL A 173 1.18 -4.15 7.39
N GLY A 174 1.04 -5.47 7.20
CA GLY A 174 0.36 -6.35 8.17
C GLY A 174 1.04 -6.40 9.54
N PHE A 175 2.36 -6.22 9.61
CA PHE A 175 3.09 -6.19 10.88
C PHE A 175 2.67 -5.04 11.78
N SER A 176 2.22 -3.91 11.24
CA SER A 176 1.76 -2.77 12.05
C SER A 176 0.55 -3.12 12.92
N GLU A 177 -0.36 -3.97 12.43
CA GLU A 177 -1.54 -4.44 13.16
C GLU A 177 -1.13 -5.37 14.32
N VAL A 178 -0.17 -6.26 14.08
CA VAL A 178 0.40 -7.15 15.11
C VAL A 178 1.08 -6.34 16.21
N VAL A 179 1.83 -5.29 15.84
CA VAL A 179 2.45 -4.38 16.79
C VAL A 179 1.37 -3.75 17.67
N ILE A 180 0.35 -3.13 17.08
CA ILE A 180 -0.73 -2.47 17.83
C ILE A 180 -1.43 -3.44 18.80
N ALA A 181 -1.67 -4.69 18.37
CA ALA A 181 -2.39 -5.67 19.17
C ALA A 181 -1.62 -6.23 20.38
N VAL A 182 -0.28 -6.24 20.34
CA VAL A 182 0.55 -6.95 21.32
C VAL A 182 1.47 -6.03 22.13
N ILE A 183 1.65 -4.76 21.72
CA ILE A 183 2.63 -3.84 22.30
C ILE A 183 2.48 -3.60 23.82
N GLU A 184 1.28 -3.80 24.37
CA GLU A 184 0.98 -3.65 25.80
C GLU A 184 1.45 -4.85 26.66
N ARG A 185 1.75 -6.00 26.05
CA ARG A 185 2.14 -7.20 26.81
C ARG A 185 3.57 -7.08 27.38
N PRO A 186 3.83 -7.60 28.59
CA PRO A 186 5.18 -7.62 29.14
C PRO A 186 6.12 -8.41 28.23
N GLY A 187 7.31 -7.87 27.96
CA GLY A 187 8.28 -8.45 27.03
C GLY A 187 7.98 -8.29 25.53
N ALA A 188 6.81 -7.74 25.15
CA ALA A 188 6.36 -7.61 23.76
C ALA A 188 7.40 -6.98 22.85
N VAL A 189 8.12 -5.97 23.33
CA VAL A 189 9.11 -5.25 22.52
C VAL A 189 10.23 -6.18 22.01
N ARG A 190 10.68 -7.14 22.81
CA ARG A 190 11.71 -8.11 22.40
C ARG A 190 11.16 -9.10 21.38
N GLN A 191 9.95 -9.61 21.59
CA GLN A 191 9.32 -10.54 20.66
C GLN A 191 8.98 -9.86 19.33
N LEU A 192 8.44 -8.63 19.35
CA LEU A 192 8.15 -7.83 18.17
C LEU A 192 9.42 -7.53 17.36
N ARG A 193 10.57 -7.26 18.01
CA ARG A 193 11.84 -7.10 17.29
C ARG A 193 12.28 -8.39 16.58
N ARG A 194 12.24 -9.53 17.28
CA ARG A 194 12.59 -10.84 16.68
C ARG A 194 11.67 -11.17 15.51
N PHE A 195 10.37 -11.00 15.70
CA PHE A 195 9.38 -11.22 14.65
C PHE A 195 9.57 -10.27 13.47
N GLY A 196 9.85 -8.99 13.73
CA GLY A 196 10.18 -8.00 12.70
C GLY A 196 11.44 -8.37 11.89
N ILE A 197 12.48 -8.92 12.52
CA ILE A 197 13.67 -9.42 11.81
C ILE A 197 13.29 -10.58 10.89
N VAL A 198 12.48 -11.52 11.35
CA VAL A 198 12.00 -12.65 10.53
C VAL A 198 11.17 -12.14 9.34
N ILE A 199 10.23 -11.23 9.55
CA ILE A 199 9.45 -10.63 8.46
C ILE A 199 10.38 -9.92 7.48
N SER A 200 11.33 -9.13 7.97
CA SER A 200 12.29 -8.41 7.11
C SER A 200 13.11 -9.38 6.25
N ALA A 201 13.59 -10.48 6.85
CA ALA A 201 14.34 -11.50 6.14
C ALA A 201 13.48 -12.22 5.08
N VAL A 202 12.24 -12.57 5.41
CA VAL A 202 11.29 -13.20 4.47
C VAL A 202 10.95 -12.24 3.33
N SER A 203 10.59 -10.99 3.62
CA SER A 203 10.26 -9.99 2.60
C SER A 203 11.45 -9.69 1.69
N PHE A 204 12.67 -9.64 2.25
CA PHE A 204 13.89 -9.47 1.46
C PHE A 204 14.21 -10.71 0.62
N ALA A 205 14.01 -11.93 1.14
CA ALA A 205 14.19 -13.16 0.38
C ALA A 205 13.22 -13.24 -0.81
N VAL A 206 11.94 -12.88 -0.61
CA VAL A 206 10.95 -12.76 -1.69
C VAL A 206 11.39 -11.72 -2.73
N PHE A 207 11.86 -10.55 -2.28
CA PHE A 207 12.42 -9.54 -3.19
C PHE A 207 13.60 -10.09 -4.00
N ALA A 208 14.55 -10.77 -3.33
CA ALA A 208 15.73 -11.32 -3.97
C ALA A 208 15.35 -12.35 -5.04
N VAL A 209 14.39 -13.23 -4.77
CA VAL A 209 13.83 -14.17 -5.76
C VAL A 209 13.26 -13.43 -6.97
N LEU A 210 12.51 -12.34 -6.75
CA LEU A 210 11.95 -11.51 -7.82
C LEU A 210 13.00 -10.68 -8.59
N ALA A 211 14.17 -10.43 -8.00
CA ALA A 211 15.22 -9.58 -8.56
C ALA A 211 16.43 -10.34 -9.14
N MET A 212 16.59 -11.62 -8.79
CA MET A 212 17.67 -12.47 -9.29
C MET A 212 17.50 -12.67 -10.81
N PRO A 213 18.49 -12.29 -11.64
CA PRO A 213 18.40 -12.41 -13.10
C PRO A 213 17.86 -13.74 -13.67
N PRO A 214 18.26 -14.93 -13.16
CA PRO A 214 17.76 -16.20 -13.70
C PRO A 214 16.25 -16.40 -13.47
N LEU A 215 15.67 -15.77 -12.44
CA LEU A 215 14.24 -15.86 -12.13
C LEU A 215 13.48 -14.64 -12.66
N ALA A 216 14.07 -13.46 -12.56
CA ALA A 216 13.52 -12.21 -13.07
C ALA A 216 13.24 -12.28 -14.58
N THR A 217 14.15 -12.84 -15.37
CA THR A 217 14.00 -12.89 -16.83
C THR A 217 12.75 -13.66 -17.28
N PRO A 218 12.52 -14.92 -16.87
CA PRO A 218 11.29 -15.63 -17.24
C PRO A 218 10.04 -15.04 -16.56
N ILE A 219 10.13 -14.55 -15.33
CA ILE A 219 8.98 -13.92 -14.66
C ILE A 219 8.52 -12.69 -15.46
N TYR A 220 9.42 -11.75 -15.75
CA TYR A 220 9.04 -10.51 -16.40
C TYR A 220 8.86 -10.66 -17.93
N GLY A 221 9.62 -11.55 -18.57
CA GLY A 221 9.51 -11.81 -20.00
C GLY A 221 8.30 -12.67 -20.36
N THR A 222 8.07 -13.78 -19.65
CA THR A 222 7.01 -14.74 -19.98
C THR A 222 5.71 -14.49 -19.23
N VAL A 223 5.78 -14.28 -17.91
CA VAL A 223 4.55 -14.14 -17.08
C VAL A 223 3.97 -12.73 -17.22
N VAL A 224 4.82 -11.70 -17.14
CA VAL A 224 4.37 -10.30 -17.32
C VAL A 224 4.27 -9.92 -18.80
N GLY A 225 5.03 -10.58 -19.68
CA GLY A 225 4.99 -10.31 -21.12
C GLY A 225 5.77 -9.06 -21.54
N LEU A 226 6.78 -8.64 -20.79
CA LEU A 226 7.64 -7.52 -21.17
C LEU A 226 8.54 -7.90 -22.35
N LYS A 227 8.73 -6.96 -23.28
CA LYS A 227 9.71 -7.11 -24.36
C LYS A 227 11.13 -7.29 -23.80
N PRO A 228 12.04 -8.00 -24.50
CA PRO A 228 13.40 -8.24 -24.00
C PRO A 228 14.16 -6.98 -23.60
N GLU A 229 13.97 -5.85 -24.31
CA GLU A 229 14.62 -4.58 -23.97
C GLU A 229 14.09 -4.02 -22.63
N LEU A 230 12.80 -4.19 -22.34
CA LEU A 230 12.20 -3.74 -21.09
C LEU A 230 12.57 -4.65 -19.90
N VAL A 231 12.72 -5.96 -20.15
CA VAL A 231 13.20 -6.91 -19.14
C VAL A 231 14.64 -6.58 -18.74
N SER A 232 15.52 -6.32 -19.71
CA SER A 232 16.91 -5.96 -19.42
C SER A 232 17.01 -4.61 -18.70
N LEU A 233 16.20 -3.63 -19.09
CA LEU A 233 16.08 -2.34 -18.40
C LEU A 233 15.63 -2.50 -16.94
N LEU A 234 14.56 -3.30 -16.70
CA LEU A 234 14.06 -3.58 -15.36
C LEU A 234 15.12 -4.31 -14.52
N ALA A 235 15.66 -5.41 -15.02
CA ALA A 235 16.62 -6.26 -14.30
C ALA A 235 17.88 -5.49 -13.89
N LYS A 236 18.35 -4.55 -14.74
CA LYS A 236 19.50 -3.69 -14.45
C LYS A 236 19.30 -2.83 -13.21
N TYR A 237 18.10 -2.33 -12.96
CA TYR A 237 17.82 -1.36 -11.91
C TYR A 237 16.99 -1.91 -10.74
N LEU A 238 16.43 -3.11 -10.85
CA LEU A 238 15.51 -3.67 -9.87
C LEU A 238 16.11 -3.75 -8.45
N TRP A 239 17.41 -4.01 -8.34
CA TRP A 239 18.15 -4.04 -7.07
C TRP A 239 18.17 -2.70 -6.32
N LEU A 240 17.85 -1.57 -6.96
CA LEU A 240 17.64 -0.30 -6.27
C LEU A 240 16.50 -0.39 -5.24
N LEU A 241 15.50 -1.26 -5.46
CA LEU A 241 14.38 -1.45 -4.54
C LEU A 241 14.72 -2.34 -3.33
N ALA A 242 15.91 -2.93 -3.28
CA ALA A 242 16.33 -3.85 -2.21
C ALA A 242 16.14 -3.31 -0.78
N PRO A 243 16.32 -1.99 -0.49
CA PRO A 243 16.06 -1.46 0.85
C PRO A 243 14.58 -1.42 1.23
N LEU A 244 13.65 -1.35 0.27
CA LEU A 244 12.22 -1.14 0.53
C LEU A 244 11.56 -2.19 1.44
N PRO A 245 11.75 -3.52 1.28
CA PRO A 245 11.17 -4.49 2.20
C PRO A 245 11.61 -4.26 3.65
N LEU A 246 12.89 -3.91 3.87
CA LEU A 246 13.44 -3.67 5.20
C LEU A 246 12.87 -2.38 5.81
N LEU A 247 12.80 -1.32 4.99
CA LEU A 247 12.21 -0.04 5.40
C LEU A 247 10.74 -0.21 5.77
N ALA A 248 9.97 -0.99 5.01
CA ALA A 248 8.55 -1.21 5.28
C ALA A 248 8.30 -1.83 6.67
N VAL A 249 9.09 -2.82 7.08
CA VAL A 249 8.96 -3.43 8.41
C VAL A 249 9.34 -2.46 9.51
N ALA A 250 10.45 -1.71 9.33
CA ALA A 250 10.87 -0.68 10.28
C ALA A 250 9.83 0.44 10.44
N GLN A 251 9.22 0.87 9.33
CA GLN A 251 8.13 1.84 9.31
C GLN A 251 6.92 1.33 10.09
N SER A 252 6.48 0.10 9.83
CA SER A 252 5.33 -0.50 10.50
C SER A 252 5.51 -0.62 12.01
N TYR A 253 6.72 -0.97 12.47
CA TYR A 253 7.04 -0.97 13.89
C TYR A 253 6.93 0.43 14.52
N CYS A 254 7.52 1.44 13.87
CA CYS A 254 7.49 2.81 14.37
C CYS A 254 6.07 3.39 14.34
N GLN A 255 5.30 3.14 13.27
CA GLN A 255 3.92 3.59 13.14
C GLN A 255 3.02 2.92 14.18
N GLY A 256 3.13 1.60 14.39
CA GLY A 256 2.36 0.89 15.41
C GLY A 256 2.62 1.46 16.82
N ALA A 257 3.89 1.72 17.16
CA ALA A 257 4.24 2.34 18.44
C ALA A 257 3.69 3.78 18.59
N ILE A 258 3.75 4.59 17.52
CA ILE A 258 3.23 5.97 17.54
C ILE A 258 1.71 6.01 17.65
N LEU A 259 1.00 5.11 16.95
CA LEU A 259 -0.46 5.02 16.99
C LEU A 259 -0.94 4.63 18.39
N HIS A 260 -0.25 3.71 19.05
CA HIS A 260 -0.53 3.39 20.45
C HIS A 260 -0.41 4.63 21.36
N GLY A 261 0.61 5.45 21.17
CA GLY A 261 0.78 6.72 21.90
C GLY A 261 -0.17 7.87 21.48
N ARG A 262 -1.15 7.63 20.60
CA ARG A 262 -2.13 8.60 20.07
C ARG A 262 -1.53 9.86 19.43
N ARG A 263 -0.24 9.87 19.05
CA ARG A 263 0.45 11.02 18.43
C ARG A 263 0.45 10.95 16.90
N THR A 264 -0.71 11.09 16.28
CA THR A 264 -0.88 10.94 14.82
C THR A 264 -0.16 12.01 13.98
N ARG A 265 0.12 13.20 14.54
CA ARG A 265 0.84 14.28 13.84
C ARG A 265 2.19 13.85 13.28
N SER A 266 2.92 12.99 13.99
CA SER A 266 4.22 12.47 13.56
C SER A 266 4.13 11.68 12.25
N VAL A 267 2.99 11.03 12.00
CA VAL A 267 2.76 10.26 10.76
C VAL A 267 2.58 11.22 9.59
N THR A 268 1.80 12.29 9.76
CA THR A 268 1.60 13.31 8.73
C THR A 268 2.89 14.05 8.40
N GLU A 269 3.70 14.43 9.41
CA GLU A 269 5.03 15.03 9.19
C GLU A 269 5.93 14.12 8.34
N ALA A 270 5.92 12.80 8.61
CA ALA A 270 6.72 11.84 7.86
C ALA A 270 6.30 11.77 6.37
N VAL A 271 5.01 11.94 6.07
CA VAL A 271 4.50 12.00 4.69
C VAL A 271 4.99 13.25 3.97
N PHE A 272 5.08 14.40 4.65
CA PHE A 272 5.66 15.61 4.06
C PHE A 272 7.15 15.43 3.77
N VAL A 273 7.92 14.82 4.69
CA VAL A 273 9.34 14.49 4.47
C VAL A 273 9.50 13.58 3.25
N PHE A 274 8.67 12.54 3.14
CA PHE A 274 8.62 11.64 1.99
C PHE A 274 8.39 12.38 0.67
N LEU A 275 7.34 13.20 0.61
CA LEU A 275 6.97 13.93 -0.60
C LEU A 275 8.03 14.95 -1.01
N PHE A 276 8.58 15.69 -0.05
CA PHE A 276 9.62 16.67 -0.30
C PHE A 276 10.87 16.02 -0.87
N ALA A 277 11.36 14.95 -0.22
CA ALA A 277 12.54 14.23 -0.69
C ALA A 277 12.36 13.60 -2.07
N THR A 278 11.20 12.96 -2.30
CA THR A 278 10.86 12.37 -3.59
C THR A 278 10.83 13.45 -4.68
N SER A 279 10.15 14.57 -4.42
CA SER A 279 10.03 15.68 -5.37
C SER A 279 11.38 16.32 -5.67
N ALA A 280 12.22 16.55 -4.65
CA ALA A 280 13.55 17.13 -4.82
C ALA A 280 14.45 16.23 -5.70
N MET A 281 14.42 14.91 -5.48
CA MET A 281 15.18 13.95 -6.28
C MET A 281 14.71 13.91 -7.74
N LEU A 282 13.38 13.91 -7.94
CA LEU A 282 12.79 13.93 -9.28
C LEU A 282 13.14 15.22 -10.03
N VAL A 283 13.03 16.38 -9.39
CA VAL A 283 13.41 17.68 -9.98
C VAL A 283 14.89 17.69 -10.33
N ALA A 284 15.77 17.22 -9.44
CA ALA A 284 17.20 17.11 -9.73
C ALA A 284 17.49 16.23 -10.95
N GLY A 285 16.79 15.10 -11.08
CA GLY A 285 16.90 14.23 -12.25
C GLY A 285 16.44 14.87 -13.55
N VAL A 286 15.35 15.66 -13.50
CA VAL A 286 14.84 16.38 -14.68
C VAL A 286 15.82 17.47 -15.10
N LEU A 287 16.38 18.21 -14.13
CA LEU A 287 17.37 19.25 -14.39
C LEU A 287 18.69 18.70 -14.94
N TRP A 288 19.09 17.50 -14.53
CA TRP A 288 20.26 16.83 -15.10
C TRP A 288 20.00 16.39 -16.55
N GLY A 289 18.84 15.79 -16.83
CA GLY A 289 18.38 15.45 -18.19
C GLY A 289 19.18 14.34 -18.92
N GLY A 290 20.28 13.87 -18.35
CA GLY A 290 21.19 12.88 -18.97
C GLY A 290 20.98 11.42 -18.53
N VAL A 291 20.05 11.17 -17.61
CA VAL A 291 19.85 9.84 -17.00
C VAL A 291 18.46 9.31 -17.36
N VAL A 292 18.38 8.01 -17.68
CA VAL A 292 17.11 7.31 -17.92
C VAL A 292 16.14 7.52 -16.75
N GLY A 293 14.86 7.75 -17.04
CA GLY A 293 13.88 8.10 -16.01
C GLY A 293 13.61 7.00 -14.96
N LEU A 294 13.65 5.73 -15.36
CA LEU A 294 13.36 4.59 -14.48
C LEU A 294 14.22 4.55 -13.18
N PRO A 295 15.56 4.52 -13.23
CA PRO A 295 16.39 4.49 -12.03
C PRO A 295 16.22 5.74 -11.15
N VAL A 296 15.98 6.91 -11.75
CA VAL A 296 15.73 8.15 -10.99
C VAL A 296 14.43 8.04 -10.20
N GLY A 297 13.35 7.53 -10.83
CA GLY A 297 12.07 7.29 -10.16
C GLY A 297 12.19 6.27 -9.01
N MET A 298 12.92 5.18 -9.22
CA MET A 298 13.19 4.18 -8.17
C MET A 298 14.02 4.77 -7.02
N ALA A 299 15.08 5.52 -7.33
CA ALA A 299 15.93 6.16 -6.33
C ALA A 299 15.16 7.22 -5.52
N ALA A 300 14.29 8.00 -6.16
CA ALA A 300 13.41 8.95 -5.49
C ALA A 300 12.47 8.25 -4.50
N LEU A 301 11.88 7.12 -4.90
CA LEU A 301 11.04 6.31 -4.00
C LEU A 301 11.83 5.79 -2.80
N VAL A 302 13.01 5.21 -3.02
CA VAL A 302 13.85 4.64 -1.95
C VAL A 302 14.35 5.73 -1.01
N LEU A 303 14.80 6.87 -1.53
CA LEU A 303 15.22 8.02 -0.73
C LEU A 303 14.07 8.56 0.11
N GLY A 304 12.90 8.76 -0.50
CA GLY A 304 11.70 9.21 0.18
C GLY A 304 11.33 8.27 1.33
N GLU A 305 11.26 6.96 1.07
CA GLU A 305 10.90 5.98 2.10
C GLU A 305 11.97 5.88 3.19
N THR A 306 13.24 6.04 2.85
CA THR A 306 14.35 6.05 3.83
C THR A 306 14.21 7.24 4.78
N LEU A 307 14.02 8.45 4.26
CA LEU A 307 13.87 9.66 5.07
C LEU A 307 12.58 9.64 5.89
N ARG A 308 11.48 9.14 5.32
CA ARG A 308 10.23 8.89 6.05
C ARG A 308 10.45 7.95 7.24
N THR A 309 11.16 6.85 7.01
CA THR A 309 11.49 5.87 8.06
C THR A 309 12.38 6.48 9.12
N GLY A 310 13.40 7.24 8.73
CA GLY A 310 14.26 7.98 9.65
C GLY A 310 13.48 8.96 10.53
N TRP A 311 12.56 9.73 9.94
CA TRP A 311 11.70 10.65 10.69
C TRP A 311 10.82 9.92 11.72
N LEU A 312 10.16 8.84 11.30
CA LEU A 312 9.35 8.02 12.20
C LEU A 312 10.18 7.38 13.31
N TRP A 313 11.42 6.96 13.00
CA TRP A 313 12.34 6.39 13.97
C TRP A 313 12.73 7.41 15.05
N LEU A 314 13.01 8.66 14.64
CA LEU A 314 13.32 9.75 15.56
C LEU A 314 12.13 10.10 16.45
N ARG A 315 10.93 10.28 15.86
CA ARG A 315 9.70 10.62 16.58
C ARG A 315 9.21 9.51 17.51
N SER A 316 9.46 8.25 17.18
CA SER A 316 9.11 7.09 18.03
C SER A 316 10.12 6.84 19.16
N ARG A 317 11.28 7.51 19.20
CA ARG A 317 12.36 7.20 20.17
C ARG A 317 11.92 7.38 21.62
N ALA A 318 11.16 8.41 21.95
CA ALA A 318 10.66 8.65 23.29
C ALA A 318 9.67 7.54 23.73
N ILE A 319 8.68 7.26 22.88
CA ILE A 319 7.64 6.24 23.13
C ILE A 319 8.28 4.84 23.25
N ARG A 320 9.24 4.51 22.37
CA ARG A 320 9.94 3.23 22.42
C ARG A 320 10.81 3.06 23.67
N LYS A 321 11.37 4.15 24.21
CA LYS A 321 12.11 4.09 25.47
C LYS A 321 11.18 3.79 26.64
N GLU A 322 10.03 4.46 26.69
CA GLU A 322 9.00 4.24 27.72
C GLU A 322 8.47 2.80 27.69
N LEU A 323 8.12 2.31 26.50
CA LEU A 323 7.72 0.91 26.29
C LEU A 323 8.81 -0.10 26.63
N TRP A 324 10.08 0.25 26.40
CA TRP A 324 11.20 -0.62 26.77
C TRP A 324 11.37 -0.69 28.29
N SER A 325 11.28 0.46 28.99
CA SER A 325 11.38 0.50 30.45
C SER A 325 10.22 -0.21 31.16
N SER A 326 9.00 -0.12 30.62
CA SER A 326 7.84 -0.84 31.20
C SER A 326 7.87 -2.34 30.88
N SER A 327 8.57 -2.75 29.82
CA SER A 327 8.71 -4.16 29.43
C SER A 327 9.83 -4.92 30.15
N GLN A 328 10.71 -4.22 30.88
CA GLN A 328 11.66 -4.88 31.77
C GLN A 328 10.87 -5.47 32.93
N PRO A 329 11.03 -6.77 33.24
CA PRO A 329 10.35 -7.33 34.40
C PRO A 329 10.80 -6.53 35.61
N ALA A 330 9.86 -5.85 36.27
CA ALA A 330 10.04 -5.53 37.66
C ALA A 330 10.43 -6.84 38.34
N ALA A 331 11.46 -6.82 39.18
CA ALA A 331 11.77 -7.91 40.09
C ALA A 331 10.63 -8.05 41.12
N LEU A 332 9.45 -8.46 40.66
CA LEU A 332 8.27 -8.73 41.45
C LEU A 332 7.86 -10.16 41.13
N GLY A 333 7.73 -10.92 42.22
CA GLY A 333 7.81 -12.37 42.27
C GLY A 333 6.88 -13.13 41.33
N SER A 334 7.28 -14.39 41.12
CA SER A 334 6.46 -15.48 40.61
C SER A 334 5.04 -15.41 41.15
N ASP A 335 4.06 -15.20 40.26
CA ASP A 335 2.72 -15.80 40.26
C ASP A 335 1.74 -14.88 39.53
N ALA A 336 1.73 -14.98 38.19
CA ALA A 336 0.59 -14.55 37.40
C ALA A 336 0.53 -15.39 36.12
N SER A 337 -0.11 -16.55 36.21
CA SER A 337 -0.55 -17.31 35.05
C SER A 337 -1.64 -16.51 34.32
N TYR A 338 -1.31 -15.94 33.17
CA TYR A 338 -2.31 -15.36 32.28
C TYR A 338 -2.90 -16.43 31.36
N PRO A 339 -4.22 -16.40 31.09
CA PRO A 339 -4.88 -17.42 30.29
C PRO A 339 -4.40 -17.34 28.84
N VAL A 340 -3.97 -18.49 28.34
CA VAL A 340 -3.71 -18.75 26.93
C VAL A 340 -5.08 -18.88 26.24
N LEU A 341 -5.30 -18.08 25.18
CA LEU A 341 -6.32 -18.37 24.18
C LEU A 341 -5.78 -19.43 23.21
#